data_AF-A0A093PBB9-F1
#
_entry.id   AF-A0A093PBB9-F1
#
_cell.length_a   1.000
_cell.length_b   1.000
_cell.length_c   1.000
_cell.angle_alpha   90.00
_cell.angle_beta   90.00
_cell.angle_gamma   90.00
#
_symmetry.space_group_name_H-M   'P 1'
#
loop_
_entity.id
_entity.type
_entity.pdbx_description
1 polymer ?
#
loop_
_entity_poly.entity_id
_entity_poly.type
_entity_poly.pdbx_seq_one_letter_code
_entity_poly.pdbx_strand_id
1 'polypeptide(L)'
;RIHLIKDKDGIDDYLAKNIKGLSKQEAAANRNSYKKNICIDMLRQGYHKSFSELFTLIQKWDALREAAGPGSAIWQQKSLEEQPDKLDQLYHFLTRAEAAQRAGHYEEVYDNQLNLAYCFSDPEDKWLSNYFYEQCFNTAQLIKIDGGKREAQAHANMGLINEEQGHVMKAAEHYEAFYQLTEGSTWKDETGHTYNSLACEHLWRIYTLLADKMLENKEHQQAIKTLIKALKMAKEG
;
A
#
# COMPACT_ATOMS: atom_id res chain seq x y z
N ARG A 1 -34.01 41.76 34.39
CA ARG A 1 -33.41 43.11 34.30
C ARG A 1 -32.13 42.97 33.49
N ILE A 2 -32.18 43.31 32.21
CA ILE A 2 -31.07 43.14 31.25
C ILE A 2 -30.06 44.25 31.54
N HIS A 3 -28.88 43.89 32.04
CA HIS A 3 -27.77 44.82 32.15
C HIS A 3 -27.13 44.98 30.76
N LEU A 4 -27.45 46.08 30.09
CA LEU A 4 -26.70 46.57 28.93
C LEU A 4 -25.30 46.97 29.40
N ILE A 5 -24.30 46.17 29.02
CA ILE A 5 -22.88 46.54 29.13
C ILE A 5 -22.66 47.73 28.18
N LYS A 6 -22.45 48.91 28.74
CA LYS A 6 -22.33 50.18 27.98
C LYS A 6 -20.90 50.67 27.81
N ASP A 7 -19.90 49.94 28.27
CA ASP A 7 -18.49 50.34 28.14
C ASP A 7 -17.71 49.37 27.26
N LYS A 8 -17.01 49.93 26.27
CA LYS A 8 -16.13 49.21 25.34
C LYS A 8 -15.04 48.43 26.09
N ASP A 9 -14.54 49.00 27.18
CA ASP A 9 -13.55 48.37 28.08
C ASP A 9 -14.12 47.14 28.81
N GLY A 10 -15.41 47.15 29.13
CA GLY A 10 -16.10 46.00 29.74
C GLY A 10 -16.37 44.86 28.76
N ILE A 11 -16.48 45.17 27.46
CA ILE A 11 -16.59 44.18 26.38
C ILE A 11 -15.22 43.54 26.13
N ASP A 12 -14.14 44.33 26.09
CA ASP A 12 -12.78 43.83 25.86
C ASP A 12 -12.30 42.94 27.02
N ASP A 13 -12.58 43.31 28.28
CA ASP A 13 -12.26 42.47 29.45
C ASP A 13 -13.10 41.17 29.50
N TYR A 14 -14.36 41.22 29.03
CA TYR A 14 -15.21 40.03 28.90
C TYR A 14 -14.73 39.09 27.78
N LEU A 15 -14.29 39.65 26.64
CA LEU A 15 -13.71 38.88 25.54
C LEU A 15 -12.37 38.26 25.94
N ALA A 16 -11.50 39.00 26.64
CA ALA A 16 -10.21 38.48 27.11
C ALA A 16 -10.35 37.36 28.16
N LYS A 17 -11.38 37.43 29.01
CA LYS A 17 -11.66 36.41 30.05
C LYS A 17 -12.43 35.20 29.50
N ASN A 18 -13.26 35.35 28.48
CA ASN A 18 -14.14 34.29 27.97
C ASN A 18 -13.73 33.72 26.61
N ILE A 19 -12.91 34.42 25.83
CA ILE A 19 -12.29 33.90 24.61
C ILE A 19 -10.88 33.44 25.00
N LYS A 20 -10.75 32.14 25.29
CA LYS A 20 -9.43 31.51 25.32
C LYS A 20 -8.82 31.71 23.93
N GLY A 21 -7.81 32.57 23.81
CA GLY A 21 -7.04 32.69 22.59
C GLY A 21 -6.51 31.31 22.18
N LEU A 22 -6.50 31.01 20.88
CA LEU A 22 -5.93 29.76 20.36
C LEU A 22 -4.50 29.62 20.87
N SER A 23 -4.15 28.44 21.41
CA SER A 23 -2.77 28.10 21.73
C SER A 23 -1.89 28.23 20.49
N LYS A 24 -0.57 28.34 20.67
CA LYS A 24 0.37 28.37 19.53
C LYS A 24 0.19 27.15 18.60
N GLN A 25 -0.23 26.01 19.15
CA GLN A 25 -0.50 24.80 18.37
C GLN A 25 -1.80 24.91 17.58
N GLU A 26 -2.89 25.36 18.20
CA GLU A 26 -4.19 25.54 17.52
C GLU A 26 -4.13 26.66 16.46
N ALA A 27 -3.39 27.74 16.74
CA ALA A 27 -3.15 28.80 15.78
C ALA A 27 -2.28 28.35 14.60
N ALA A 28 -1.31 27.46 14.82
CA ALA A 28 -0.50 26.87 13.76
C ALA A 28 -1.28 25.85 12.93
N ALA A 29 -2.10 25.00 13.58
CA ALA A 29 -2.95 24.03 12.91
C ALA A 29 -3.91 24.70 11.91
N ASN A 30 -4.48 25.86 12.26
CA ASN A 30 -5.33 26.64 11.36
C ASN A 30 -4.59 27.41 10.25
N ARG A 31 -3.27 27.63 10.37
CA ARG A 31 -2.48 28.39 9.39
C ARG A 31 -1.73 27.52 8.38
N ASN A 32 -1.43 26.29 8.75
CA ASN A 32 -0.66 25.36 7.94
C ASN A 32 -1.57 24.59 6.98
N SER A 33 -1.01 24.13 5.86
CA SER A 33 -1.68 23.13 5.03
C SER A 33 -1.85 21.82 5.79
N TYR A 34 -2.80 21.00 5.36
CA TYR A 34 -3.09 19.71 5.99
C TYR A 34 -1.85 18.79 6.04
N LYS A 35 -1.20 18.61 4.88
CA LYS A 35 0.11 17.93 4.76
C LYS A 35 1.11 18.42 5.80
N LYS A 36 1.25 19.75 5.95
CA LYS A 36 2.23 20.33 6.87
C LYS A 36 1.92 19.98 8.33
N ASN A 37 0.65 19.96 8.72
CA ASN A 37 0.25 19.55 10.08
C ASN A 37 0.59 18.09 10.35
N ILE A 38 0.26 17.18 9.42
CA ILE A 38 0.62 15.76 9.50
C ILE A 38 2.14 15.57 9.62
N CYS A 39 2.92 16.24 8.77
CA CYS A 39 4.38 16.15 8.82
C CYS A 39 4.95 16.64 10.16
N ILE A 40 4.46 17.77 10.68
CA ILE A 40 4.88 18.30 11.99
C ILE A 40 4.54 17.30 13.09
N ASP A 41 3.35 16.71 13.04
CA ASP A 41 2.89 15.77 14.04
C ASP A 41 3.72 14.47 14.05
N MET A 42 3.94 13.86 12.89
CA MET A 42 4.83 12.69 12.73
C MET A 42 6.21 12.94 13.38
N LEU A 43 6.84 14.08 13.05
CA LEU A 43 8.16 14.43 13.58
C LEU A 43 8.12 14.68 15.09
N ARG A 44 7.10 15.36 15.60
CA ARG A 44 6.93 15.60 17.05
C ARG A 44 6.76 14.31 17.84
N GLN A 45 6.12 13.31 17.26
CA GLN A 45 5.94 11.99 17.86
C GLN A 45 7.14 11.04 17.63
N GLY A 46 8.15 11.47 16.86
CA GLY A 46 9.36 10.69 16.59
C GLY A 46 9.27 9.74 15.38
N TYR A 47 8.18 9.79 14.61
CA TYR A 47 7.95 8.99 13.40
C TYR A 47 8.69 9.55 12.18
N HIS A 48 10.01 9.57 12.27
CA HIS A 48 10.87 10.12 11.23
C HIS A 48 10.92 9.25 9.97
N LYS A 49 10.74 7.92 10.07
CA LYS A 49 10.68 7.03 8.90
C LYS A 49 9.36 7.20 8.16
N SER A 50 8.24 7.23 8.89
CA SER A 50 6.92 7.52 8.31
C SER A 50 6.91 8.88 7.62
N PHE A 51 7.52 9.90 8.25
CA PHE A 51 7.68 11.22 7.63
C PHE A 51 8.47 11.15 6.31
N SER A 52 9.64 10.50 6.32
CA SER A 52 10.47 10.36 5.13
C SER A 52 9.75 9.61 4.01
N GLU A 53 9.05 8.52 4.35
CA GLU A 53 8.30 7.71 3.39
C GLU A 53 7.14 8.51 2.78
N LEU A 54 6.31 9.18 3.60
CA LEU A 54 5.23 10.06 3.10
C LEU A 54 5.79 11.12 2.15
N PHE A 55 6.90 11.76 2.51
CA PHE A 55 7.52 12.79 1.68
C PHE A 55 8.00 12.22 0.34
N THR A 56 8.66 11.06 0.35
CA THR A 56 9.10 10.36 -0.87
C THR A 56 7.92 9.97 -1.76
N LEU A 57 6.81 9.51 -1.18
CA LEU A 57 5.60 9.16 -1.93
C LEU A 57 4.98 10.36 -2.63
N ILE A 58 4.90 11.51 -1.95
CA ILE A 58 4.43 12.75 -2.57
C ILE A 58 5.33 13.15 -3.74
N GLN A 59 6.65 13.17 -3.55
CA GLN A 59 7.59 13.50 -4.62
C GLN A 59 7.49 12.54 -5.80
N LYS A 60 7.31 11.24 -5.54
CA LYS A 60 7.14 10.23 -6.59
C LYS A 60 5.84 10.43 -7.36
N TRP A 61 4.73 10.78 -6.68
CA TRP A 61 3.48 11.13 -7.35
C TRP A 61 3.69 12.31 -8.32
N ASP A 62 4.32 13.38 -7.85
CA ASP A 62 4.57 14.58 -8.65
C ASP A 62 5.45 14.25 -9.86
N ALA A 63 6.50 13.46 -9.66
CA ALA A 63 7.36 13.01 -10.77
C ALA A 63 6.60 12.16 -11.80
N LEU A 64 5.72 11.25 -11.37
CA LEU A 64 4.87 10.45 -12.27
C LEU A 64 3.90 11.31 -13.05
N ARG A 65 3.31 12.30 -12.39
CA ARG A 65 2.41 13.29 -13.01
C ARG A 65 3.14 14.08 -14.10
N GLU A 66 4.29 14.66 -13.77
CA GLU A 66 5.11 15.43 -14.71
C GLU A 66 5.56 14.57 -15.91
N ALA A 67 5.97 13.33 -15.67
CA ALA A 67 6.39 12.42 -16.74
C ALA A 67 5.24 12.01 -17.67
N ALA A 68 4.02 11.86 -17.14
CA ALA A 68 2.85 11.50 -17.94
C ALA A 68 2.25 12.69 -18.71
N GLY A 69 2.50 13.91 -18.24
CA GLY A 69 2.15 15.17 -18.89
C GLY A 69 0.66 15.54 -18.86
N PRO A 70 0.29 16.74 -19.37
CA PRO A 70 -1.02 17.36 -19.16
C PRO A 70 -2.27 16.59 -19.64
N GLY A 71 -2.11 15.70 -20.61
CA GLY A 71 -3.22 14.91 -21.18
C GLY A 71 -3.49 13.59 -20.46
N SER A 72 -2.69 13.23 -19.46
CA SER A 72 -2.81 11.95 -18.76
C SER A 72 -3.87 11.97 -17.65
N ALA A 73 -4.41 10.80 -17.31
CA ALA A 73 -5.37 10.66 -16.22
C ALA A 73 -4.79 11.12 -14.87
N ILE A 74 -3.50 10.84 -14.60
CA ILE A 74 -2.82 11.25 -13.35
C ILE A 74 -2.66 12.77 -13.25
N TRP A 75 -2.57 13.48 -14.38
CA TRP A 75 -2.51 14.94 -14.41
C TRP A 75 -3.82 15.61 -14.01
N GLN A 76 -4.94 14.98 -14.38
CA GLN A 76 -6.28 15.50 -14.06
C GLN A 76 -6.65 15.31 -12.58
N GLN A 77 -5.93 14.46 -11.86
CA GLN A 77 -6.14 14.25 -10.44
C GLN A 77 -5.48 15.33 -9.60
N LYS A 78 -6.03 15.62 -8.42
CA LYS A 78 -5.37 16.48 -7.43
C LYS A 78 -4.06 15.86 -6.97
N SER A 79 -3.09 16.67 -6.56
CA SER A 79 -1.83 16.14 -6.01
C SER A 79 -2.11 15.31 -4.74
N LEU A 80 -1.20 14.41 -4.39
CA LEU A 80 -1.37 13.60 -3.18
C LEU A 80 -1.49 14.49 -1.93
N GLU A 81 -0.81 15.64 -1.94
CA GLU A 81 -0.85 16.63 -0.86
C GLU A 81 -2.16 17.43 -0.74
N GLU A 82 -2.98 17.40 -1.79
CA GLU A 82 -4.30 18.05 -1.86
C GLU A 82 -5.46 17.07 -1.61
N GLN A 83 -5.16 15.83 -1.21
CA GLN A 83 -6.13 14.78 -0.94
C GLN A 83 -6.08 14.38 0.55
N PRO A 84 -6.80 15.10 1.44
CA PRO A 84 -6.77 14.87 2.88
C PRO A 84 -7.05 13.43 3.30
N ASP A 85 -8.04 12.78 2.68
CA ASP A 85 -8.41 11.40 3.00
C ASP A 85 -7.25 10.43 2.75
N LYS A 86 -6.50 10.60 1.65
CA LYS A 86 -5.33 9.79 1.33
C LYS A 86 -4.17 10.07 2.29
N LEU A 87 -3.97 11.33 2.64
CA LEU A 87 -2.98 11.73 3.63
C LEU A 87 -3.29 11.14 5.02
N ASP A 88 -4.57 11.00 5.37
CA ASP A 88 -5.00 10.38 6.62
C ASP A 88 -4.71 8.88 6.66
N GLN A 89 -5.02 8.16 5.57
CA GLN A 89 -4.66 6.73 5.46
C GLN A 89 -3.15 6.54 5.58
N LEU A 90 -2.36 7.33 4.83
CA LEU A 90 -0.90 7.29 4.88
C LEU A 90 -0.39 7.59 6.29
N TYR A 91 -0.86 8.68 6.91
CA TYR A 91 -0.46 9.03 8.26
C TYR A 91 -0.78 7.93 9.27
N HIS A 92 -2.02 7.42 9.25
CA HIS A 92 -2.49 6.43 10.20
C HIS A 92 -1.67 5.13 10.12
N PHE A 93 -1.56 4.54 8.94
CA PHE A 93 -0.91 3.24 8.81
C PHE A 93 0.60 3.32 8.79
N LEU A 94 1.23 4.36 8.23
CA LEU A 94 2.69 4.49 8.25
C LEU A 94 3.21 4.66 9.68
N THR A 95 2.55 5.46 10.51
CA THR A 95 2.97 5.68 11.90
C THR A 95 2.80 4.42 12.75
N ARG A 96 1.71 3.66 12.53
CA ARG A 96 1.49 2.36 13.17
C ARG A 96 2.51 1.32 12.72
N ALA A 97 2.82 1.25 11.43
CA ALA A 97 3.85 0.37 10.90
C ALA A 97 5.22 0.69 11.51
N GLU A 98 5.60 1.97 11.59
CA GLU A 98 6.87 2.34 12.24
C GLU A 98 6.87 2.00 13.74
N ALA A 99 5.76 2.23 14.46
CA ALA A 99 5.64 1.86 15.87
C ALA A 99 5.81 0.34 16.08
N ALA A 100 5.13 -0.47 15.27
CA ALA A 100 5.24 -1.93 15.28
C ALA A 100 6.66 -2.40 14.94
N GLN A 101 7.30 -1.78 13.95
CA GLN A 101 8.67 -2.08 13.58
C GLN A 101 9.64 -1.80 14.74
N ARG A 102 9.45 -0.70 15.48
CA ARG A 102 10.26 -0.40 16.67
C ARG A 102 10.04 -1.39 17.81
N ALA A 103 8.84 -1.97 17.90
CA ALA A 103 8.52 -3.04 18.85
C ALA A 103 8.98 -4.43 18.39
N GLY A 104 9.43 -4.58 17.13
CA GLY A 104 9.81 -5.86 16.54
C GLY A 104 8.63 -6.73 16.09
N HIS A 105 7.41 -6.18 16.03
CA HIS A 105 6.19 -6.88 15.63
C HIS A 105 6.01 -6.80 14.10
N TYR A 106 6.75 -7.60 13.34
CA TYR A 106 6.76 -7.52 11.88
C TYR A 106 5.44 -7.96 11.23
N GLU A 107 4.66 -8.81 11.90
CA GLU A 107 3.29 -9.15 11.51
C GLU A 107 2.38 -7.91 11.50
N GLU A 108 2.50 -7.04 12.51
CA GLU A 108 1.75 -5.79 12.54
C GLU A 108 2.27 -4.81 11.47
N VAL A 109 3.58 -4.77 11.21
CA VAL A 109 4.14 -3.95 10.11
C VAL A 109 3.51 -4.37 8.78
N TYR A 110 3.49 -5.68 8.50
CA TYR A 110 2.89 -6.24 7.30
C TYR A 110 1.41 -5.89 7.20
N ASP A 111 0.64 -6.09 8.27
CA ASP A 111 -0.80 -5.84 8.25
C ASP A 111 -1.11 -4.35 8.01
N ASN A 112 -0.32 -3.41 8.56
CA ASN A 112 -0.49 -1.98 8.27
C ASN A 112 -0.10 -1.62 6.81
N GLN A 113 0.96 -2.23 6.26
CA GLN A 113 1.33 -2.05 4.84
C GLN A 113 0.27 -2.63 3.89
N LEU A 114 -0.30 -3.79 4.23
CA LEU A 114 -1.33 -4.43 3.44
C LEU A 114 -2.62 -3.60 3.44
N ASN A 115 -2.99 -3.03 4.59
CA ASN A 115 -4.11 -2.09 4.66
C ASN A 115 -3.88 -0.87 3.77
N LEU A 116 -2.66 -0.32 3.71
CA LEU A 116 -2.34 0.76 2.77
C LEU A 116 -2.49 0.30 1.32
N ALA A 117 -2.03 -0.90 0.97
CA ALA A 117 -2.22 -1.44 -0.38
C ALA A 117 -3.72 -1.53 -0.75
N TYR A 118 -4.58 -1.92 0.19
CA TYR A 118 -6.03 -1.96 0.00
C TYR A 118 -6.69 -0.58 -0.06
N CYS A 119 -6.24 0.39 0.74
CA CYS A 119 -6.73 1.78 0.69
C CYS A 119 -6.53 2.44 -0.68
N PHE A 120 -5.58 1.94 -1.48
CA PHE A 120 -5.20 2.51 -2.77
C PHE A 120 -5.52 1.57 -3.95
N SER A 121 -6.54 0.73 -3.82
CA SER A 121 -6.92 -0.26 -4.85
C SER A 121 -7.52 0.33 -6.12
N ASP A 122 -7.86 1.63 -6.11
CA ASP A 122 -8.42 2.30 -7.27
C ASP A 122 -7.41 2.31 -8.44
N PRO A 123 -7.85 2.15 -9.71
CA PRO A 123 -6.94 2.12 -10.86
C PRO A 123 -5.97 3.31 -10.94
N GLU A 124 -6.42 4.48 -10.49
CA GLU A 124 -5.66 5.72 -10.41
C GLU A 124 -4.49 5.67 -9.41
N ASP A 125 -4.67 4.94 -8.31
CA ASP A 125 -3.72 4.79 -7.21
C ASP A 125 -2.90 3.51 -7.30
N LYS A 126 -3.08 2.73 -8.38
CA LYS A 126 -2.47 1.41 -8.55
C LYS A 126 -0.96 1.38 -8.32
N TRP A 127 -0.24 2.43 -8.74
CA TRP A 127 1.20 2.52 -8.50
C TRP A 127 1.55 2.58 -7.00
N LEU A 128 0.70 3.25 -6.20
CA LEU A 128 0.86 3.41 -4.76
C LEU A 128 0.47 2.12 -4.03
N SER A 129 -0.60 1.45 -4.48
CA SER A 129 -0.95 0.12 -4.00
C SER A 129 0.18 -0.88 -4.25
N ASN A 130 0.73 -0.92 -5.47
CA ASN A 130 1.85 -1.78 -5.83
C ASN A 130 3.09 -1.50 -4.97
N TYR A 131 3.38 -0.23 -4.69
CA TYR A 131 4.46 0.13 -3.76
C TYR A 131 4.28 -0.51 -2.39
N PHE A 132 3.06 -0.49 -1.82
CA PHE A 132 2.81 -1.09 -0.52
C PHE A 132 2.79 -2.62 -0.54
N TYR A 133 2.37 -3.26 -1.64
CA TYR A 133 2.56 -4.69 -1.82
C TYR A 133 4.04 -5.10 -1.89
N GLU A 134 4.89 -4.30 -2.54
CA GLU A 134 6.34 -4.50 -2.52
C GLU A 134 6.91 -4.36 -1.10
N GLN A 135 6.43 -3.38 -0.32
CA GLN A 135 6.81 -3.27 1.10
C GLN A 135 6.34 -4.48 1.91
N CYS A 136 5.10 -4.95 1.70
CA CYS A 136 4.57 -6.17 2.32
C CYS A 136 5.48 -7.37 2.04
N PHE A 137 5.92 -7.53 0.79
CA PHE A 137 6.83 -8.61 0.40
C PHE A 137 8.14 -8.56 1.18
N ASN A 138 8.78 -7.39 1.24
CA ASN A 138 10.02 -7.21 2.01
C ASN A 138 9.83 -7.51 3.51
N THR A 139 8.71 -7.08 4.09
CA THR A 139 8.40 -7.33 5.49
C THR A 139 8.09 -8.80 5.75
N ALA A 140 7.34 -9.46 4.85
CA ALA A 140 6.93 -10.85 5.03
C ALA A 140 8.13 -11.80 5.14
N GLN A 141 9.22 -11.53 4.43
CA GLN A 141 10.46 -12.30 4.51
C GLN A 141 11.11 -12.26 5.91
N LEU A 142 10.78 -11.28 6.73
CA LEU A 142 11.26 -11.13 8.11
C LEU A 142 10.38 -11.88 9.13
N ILE A 143 9.15 -12.23 8.76
CA ILE A 143 8.20 -12.93 9.64
C ILE A 143 8.51 -14.42 9.64
N LYS A 144 8.76 -15.00 10.82
CA LYS A 144 9.06 -16.43 10.98
C LYS A 144 8.02 -17.20 11.79
N ILE A 145 7.10 -16.48 12.43
CA ILE A 145 6.18 -17.04 13.43
C ILE A 145 4.88 -17.59 12.86
N ASP A 146 4.52 -17.23 11.62
CA ASP A 146 3.21 -17.59 11.02
C ASP A 146 3.30 -18.78 10.05
N GLY A 147 4.42 -19.51 10.07
CA GLY A 147 4.67 -20.65 9.19
C GLY A 147 4.87 -20.29 7.72
N GLY A 148 5.05 -19.01 7.38
CA GLY A 148 5.24 -18.53 6.01
C GLY A 148 3.93 -18.09 5.33
N LYS A 149 2.82 -17.97 6.07
CA LYS A 149 1.52 -17.62 5.50
C LYS A 149 1.54 -16.25 4.82
N ARG A 150 2.06 -15.21 5.48
CA ARG A 150 2.17 -13.87 4.90
C ARG A 150 3.18 -13.79 3.77
N GLU A 151 4.26 -14.59 3.83
CA GLU A 151 5.23 -14.70 2.74
C GLU A 151 4.57 -15.30 1.49
N ALA A 152 3.77 -16.36 1.65
CA ALA A 152 2.97 -16.95 0.58
C ALA A 152 2.01 -15.91 -0.03
N GLN A 153 1.23 -15.20 0.79
CA GLN A 153 0.31 -14.15 0.33
C GLN A 153 1.06 -13.03 -0.42
N ALA A 154 2.24 -12.62 0.08
CA ALA A 154 3.04 -11.59 -0.58
C ALA A 154 3.58 -12.07 -1.94
N HIS A 155 4.00 -13.33 -2.06
CA HIS A 155 4.37 -13.92 -3.34
C HIS A 155 3.20 -13.92 -4.34
N ALA A 156 1.98 -14.24 -3.91
CA ALA A 156 0.79 -14.16 -4.77
C ALA A 156 0.58 -12.71 -5.30
N ASN A 157 0.65 -11.72 -4.42
CA ASN A 157 0.51 -10.30 -4.79
C ASN A 157 1.62 -9.85 -5.76
N MET A 158 2.87 -10.23 -5.50
CA MET A 158 4.00 -9.91 -6.39
C MET A 158 3.88 -10.61 -7.75
N GLY A 159 3.33 -11.82 -7.79
CA GLY A 159 3.00 -12.53 -9.03
C GLY A 159 2.02 -11.73 -9.88
N LEU A 160 0.93 -11.25 -9.28
CA LEU A 160 -0.08 -10.43 -9.95
C LEU A 160 0.52 -9.12 -10.48
N ILE A 161 1.29 -8.40 -9.66
CA ILE A 161 1.92 -7.13 -10.06
C ILE A 161 2.85 -7.33 -11.26
N ASN A 162 3.68 -8.39 -11.25
CA ASN A 162 4.58 -8.68 -12.35
C ASN A 162 3.81 -9.10 -13.62
N GLU A 163 2.70 -9.84 -13.47
CA GLU A 163 1.85 -10.23 -14.59
C GLU A 163 1.22 -9.01 -15.27
N GLU A 164 0.68 -8.08 -14.50
CA GLU A 164 0.07 -6.83 -14.99
C GLU A 164 1.08 -5.90 -15.66
N GLN A 165 2.33 -5.91 -15.21
CA GLN A 165 3.44 -5.18 -15.83
C GLN A 165 4.01 -5.89 -17.08
N GLY A 166 3.51 -7.09 -17.41
CA GLY A 166 3.99 -7.89 -18.53
C GLY A 166 5.30 -8.64 -18.26
N HIS A 167 5.80 -8.63 -17.03
CA HIS A 167 6.98 -9.37 -16.57
C HIS A 167 6.65 -10.85 -16.30
N VAL A 168 6.15 -11.55 -17.33
CA VAL A 168 5.54 -12.89 -17.21
C VAL A 168 6.46 -13.93 -16.56
N MET A 169 7.77 -13.91 -16.84
CA MET A 169 8.70 -14.85 -16.20
C MET A 169 8.82 -14.62 -14.69
N LYS A 170 8.95 -13.35 -14.26
CA LYS A 170 8.99 -13.00 -12.83
C LYS A 170 7.69 -13.33 -12.12
N ALA A 171 6.56 -13.12 -12.80
CA ALA A 171 5.26 -13.52 -12.27
C ALA A 171 5.21 -15.03 -11.98
N ALA A 172 5.69 -15.85 -12.92
CA ALA A 172 5.77 -17.30 -12.74
C ALA A 172 6.68 -17.68 -11.56
N GLU A 173 7.85 -17.06 -11.40
CA GLU A 173 8.74 -17.31 -10.25
C GLU A 173 8.05 -17.03 -8.91
N HIS A 174 7.31 -15.92 -8.81
CA HIS A 174 6.55 -15.59 -7.60
C HIS A 174 5.41 -16.59 -7.35
N TYR A 175 4.66 -16.99 -8.37
CA TYR A 175 3.61 -17.99 -8.23
C TYR A 175 4.17 -19.39 -7.91
N GLU A 176 5.35 -19.74 -8.41
CA GLU A 176 6.04 -21.00 -8.06
C GLU A 176 6.40 -21.00 -6.57
N ALA A 177 6.96 -19.90 -6.06
CA ALA A 177 7.24 -19.75 -4.63
C ALA A 177 5.97 -19.79 -3.78
N PHE A 178 4.88 -19.14 -4.24
CA PHE A 178 3.57 -19.22 -3.59
C PHE A 178 3.05 -20.67 -3.50
N TYR A 179 3.14 -21.43 -4.59
CA TYR A 179 2.75 -22.85 -4.60
C TYR A 179 3.58 -23.67 -3.60
N GLN A 180 4.90 -23.50 -3.59
CA GLN A 180 5.78 -24.25 -2.66
C GLN A 180 5.48 -23.95 -1.20
N LEU A 181 5.23 -22.67 -0.86
CA LEU A 181 4.91 -22.27 0.52
C LEU A 181 3.54 -22.77 1.01
N THR A 182 2.64 -23.10 0.09
CA THR A 182 1.25 -23.47 0.42
C THR A 182 1.01 -24.97 0.38
N GLU A 183 1.97 -25.76 -0.10
CA GLU A 183 1.88 -27.21 -0.18
C GLU A 183 1.67 -27.82 1.22
N GLY A 184 0.60 -28.60 1.39
CA GLY A 184 0.23 -29.21 2.67
C GLY A 184 -0.36 -28.25 3.71
N SER A 185 -0.48 -26.95 3.41
CA SER A 185 -1.13 -25.98 4.29
C SER A 185 -2.66 -26.09 4.23
N THR A 186 -3.34 -25.70 5.31
CA THR A 186 -4.81 -25.56 5.34
C THR A 186 -5.24 -24.10 5.19
N TRP A 187 -4.35 -23.24 4.69
CA TRP A 187 -4.62 -21.81 4.59
C TRP A 187 -5.65 -21.50 3.53
N LYS A 188 -6.53 -20.56 3.84
CA LYS A 188 -7.61 -20.11 2.98
C LYS A 188 -7.62 -18.58 2.89
N ASP A 189 -8.08 -18.09 1.77
CA ASP A 189 -8.40 -16.68 1.57
C ASP A 189 -9.75 -16.32 2.22
N GLU A 190 -10.14 -15.06 2.09
CA GLU A 190 -11.41 -14.56 2.63
C GLU A 190 -12.63 -15.19 1.95
N THR A 191 -12.47 -15.70 0.72
CA THR A 191 -13.53 -16.36 -0.05
C THR A 191 -13.66 -17.86 0.26
N GLY A 192 -12.73 -18.42 1.03
CA GLY A 192 -12.71 -19.82 1.45
C GLY A 192 -11.93 -20.75 0.52
N HIS A 193 -11.35 -20.24 -0.57
CA HIS A 193 -10.44 -20.99 -1.43
C HIS A 193 -9.12 -21.26 -0.74
N THR A 194 -8.57 -22.45 -0.93
CA THR A 194 -7.26 -22.76 -0.35
C THR A 194 -6.17 -22.00 -1.08
N TYR A 195 -5.12 -21.60 -0.37
CA TYR A 195 -3.99 -20.94 -1.02
C TYR A 195 -3.33 -21.84 -2.06
N ASN A 196 -3.28 -23.15 -1.82
CA ASN A 196 -2.72 -24.11 -2.76
C ASN A 196 -3.54 -24.18 -4.07
N SER A 197 -4.88 -24.23 -3.98
CA SER A 197 -5.73 -24.19 -5.19
C SER A 197 -5.58 -22.89 -5.97
N LEU A 198 -5.47 -21.75 -5.28
CA LEU A 198 -5.20 -20.45 -5.93
C LEU A 198 -3.82 -20.44 -6.61
N ALA A 199 -2.79 -21.02 -5.98
CA ALA A 199 -1.48 -21.13 -6.58
C ALA A 199 -1.49 -21.98 -7.86
N CYS A 200 -2.21 -23.11 -7.86
CA CYS A 200 -2.42 -23.94 -9.05
C CYS A 200 -3.11 -23.15 -10.18
N GLU A 201 -4.16 -22.39 -9.86
CA GLU A 201 -4.88 -21.54 -10.82
C GLU A 201 -3.94 -20.51 -11.48
N HIS A 202 -3.21 -19.74 -10.66
CA HIS A 202 -2.25 -18.76 -11.15
C HIS A 202 -1.15 -19.42 -12.00
N LEU A 203 -0.61 -20.55 -11.57
CA LEU A 203 0.46 -21.25 -12.28
C LEU A 203 0.01 -21.84 -13.62
N TRP A 204 -1.17 -22.45 -13.69
CA TRP A 204 -1.67 -22.93 -14.99
C TRP A 204 -1.81 -21.74 -15.95
N ARG A 205 -2.44 -20.64 -15.52
CA ARG A 205 -2.66 -19.46 -16.37
C ARG A 205 -1.35 -18.87 -16.87
N ILE A 206 -0.39 -18.64 -15.97
CA ILE A 206 0.88 -17.99 -16.33
C ILE A 206 1.76 -18.90 -17.21
N TYR A 207 1.74 -20.21 -16.99
CA TYR A 207 2.48 -21.16 -17.83
C TYR A 207 1.89 -21.26 -19.23
N THR A 208 0.56 -21.23 -19.38
CA THR A 208 -0.06 -21.15 -20.71
C THR A 208 0.40 -19.88 -21.44
N LEU A 209 0.36 -18.72 -20.77
CA LEU A 209 0.83 -17.46 -21.35
C LEU A 209 2.33 -17.50 -21.73
N LEU A 210 3.18 -18.10 -20.90
CA LEU A 210 4.61 -18.29 -21.22
C LEU A 210 4.80 -19.20 -22.43
N ALA A 211 4.05 -20.29 -22.51
CA ALA A 211 4.14 -21.21 -23.64
C ALA A 211 3.71 -20.53 -24.94
N ASP A 212 2.65 -19.72 -24.93
CA ASP A 212 2.20 -18.97 -26.11
C ASP A 212 3.30 -18.02 -26.62
N LYS A 213 3.94 -17.26 -25.71
CA LYS A 213 5.10 -16.42 -26.06
C LYS A 213 6.29 -17.21 -26.62
N MET A 214 6.56 -18.40 -26.06
CA MET A 214 7.59 -19.29 -26.59
C MET A 214 7.25 -19.81 -27.99
N LEU A 215 5.98 -20.11 -28.26
CA LEU A 215 5.53 -20.54 -29.60
C LEU A 215 5.68 -19.42 -30.64
N GLU A 216 5.36 -18.17 -30.28
CA GLU A 216 5.62 -17.00 -31.12
C GLU A 216 7.11 -16.87 -31.49
N ASN A 217 7.98 -17.16 -30.53
CA ASN A 217 9.44 -17.16 -30.71
C ASN A 217 10.00 -18.45 -31.35
N LYS A 218 9.15 -19.40 -31.75
CA LYS A 218 9.53 -20.72 -32.31
C LYS A 218 10.33 -21.62 -31.36
N GLU A 219 10.23 -21.38 -30.06
CA GLU A 219 10.84 -22.15 -28.98
C GLU A 219 9.98 -23.38 -28.62
N HIS A 220 9.67 -24.21 -29.62
CA HIS A 220 8.67 -25.28 -29.50
C HIS A 220 8.98 -26.30 -28.38
N GLN A 221 10.26 -26.62 -28.18
CA GLN A 221 10.69 -27.57 -27.14
C GLN A 221 10.48 -27.01 -25.73
N GLN A 222 10.77 -25.73 -25.49
CA GLN A 222 10.46 -25.09 -24.21
C GLN A 222 8.95 -24.98 -24.02
N ALA A 223 8.21 -24.56 -25.05
CA ALA A 223 6.75 -24.41 -24.99
C ALA A 223 6.05 -25.71 -24.56
N ILE A 224 6.43 -26.85 -25.14
CA ILE A 224 5.88 -28.17 -24.76
C ILE A 224 6.15 -28.48 -23.29
N LYS A 225 7.38 -28.24 -22.80
CA LYS A 225 7.72 -28.46 -21.38
C LYS A 225 6.89 -27.57 -20.46
N THR A 226 6.71 -26.31 -20.83
CA THR A 226 5.91 -25.35 -20.06
C THR A 226 4.42 -25.73 -20.05
N LEU A 227 3.86 -26.20 -21.18
CA LEU A 227 2.48 -26.70 -21.24
C LEU A 227 2.26 -27.96 -20.40
N ILE A 228 3.27 -28.85 -20.31
CA ILE A 228 3.20 -30.01 -19.41
C ILE A 228 3.12 -29.54 -17.95
N LYS A 229 3.87 -28.50 -17.55
CA LYS A 229 3.73 -27.89 -16.22
C LYS A 229 2.34 -27.32 -16.01
N ALA A 230 1.80 -26.57 -16.98
CA ALA A 230 0.44 -26.02 -16.91
C ALA A 230 -0.61 -27.12 -16.71
N LEU A 231 -0.52 -28.21 -17.49
CA LEU A 231 -1.43 -29.36 -17.38
C LEU A 231 -1.34 -30.05 -16.01
N LYS A 232 -0.15 -30.09 -15.41
CA LYS A 232 0.03 -30.63 -14.06
C LYS A 232 -0.75 -29.79 -13.04
N MET A 233 -0.55 -28.47 -13.06
CA MET A 233 -1.22 -27.54 -12.13
C MET A 233 -2.74 -27.58 -12.29
N ALA A 234 -3.24 -27.62 -13.53
CA ALA A 234 -4.67 -27.73 -13.82
C ALA A 234 -5.34 -29.04 -13.37
N LYS A 235 -4.55 -30.08 -13.04
CA LYS A 235 -5.07 -31.35 -12.47
C LYS A 235 -5.00 -31.39 -10.95
N GLU A 236 -4.11 -30.60 -10.36
CA GLU A 236 -3.88 -30.56 -8.90
C GLU A 236 -4.80 -29.54 -8.20
N GLY A 237 -5.11 -28.42 -8.86
CA GLY A 237 -6.08 -27.42 -8.41
C GLY A 237 -7.53 -27.83 -8.67
#